data_AF-A0A0Q5EIQ6-F1
#
_entry.id   AF-A0A0Q5EIQ6-F1
#
_cell.length_a   1.000
_cell.length_b   1.000
_cell.length_c   1.000
_cell.angle_alpha   90.00
_cell.angle_beta   90.00
_cell.angle_gamma   90.00
#
_symmetry.space_group_name_H-M   'P 1'
#
loop_
_entity.id
_entity.type
_entity.pdbx_description
1 polymer ?
#
loop_
_entity_poly.entity_id
_entity_poly.type
_entity_poly.pdbx_seq_one_letter_code
_entity_poly.pdbx_strand_id
1 'polypeptide(L)'
;MHHTDIPTRSDIVELANAREASSVSIYLETSTNPADTSHIRLDLKNQVKQAVEQLAAAGADRAAVGRFTDEIDRLLEDPDFLRYLSSSLAIFVSPTTTRYFRVPNVLRSCTEVSDRFYIKPLMRALTFPQSAYVLALAQSGVRLVAVARDLPATSIELDIPEDVAAAAHVDSIRGRGSNGREQLGRIQGSEGQKIRMQEYAQIIDKALAPILANSKEPLILAGAEPMTGIFRSVSTSKQLVKPEIEGNQQERSDEQLAAAARPILDELYAAELHALCEEFGTRASNGRAVTDLGDVARAATANAVDTLFVDIDTNLPGTVDEATGVVTLDEEADASNYGVIDEILRRALLSDARILAVRAEDVPGGGALAATVRFPV
;
A
#
# COMPACT_ATOMS: atom_id res chain seq x y z
N MET A 1 17.60 -2.09 9.82
CA MET A 1 16.72 -2.85 8.91
C MET A 1 15.33 -2.83 9.52
N HIS A 2 14.38 -2.19 8.85
CA HIS A 2 12.97 -2.21 9.25
C HIS A 2 12.41 -3.59 8.93
N HIS A 3 11.85 -4.28 9.92
CA HIS A 3 11.15 -5.55 9.71
C HIS A 3 9.70 -5.22 9.38
N THR A 4 9.45 -4.75 8.15
CA THR A 4 8.09 -4.51 7.67
C THR A 4 7.60 -5.78 7.00
N ASP A 5 6.68 -6.47 7.65
CA ASP A 5 5.98 -7.64 7.08
C ASP A 5 4.68 -7.12 6.45
N ILE A 6 4.78 -6.46 5.30
CA ILE A 6 3.62 -5.95 4.57
C ILE A 6 2.82 -7.17 4.09
N PRO A 7 1.53 -7.29 4.46
CA PRO A 7 0.72 -8.42 4.02
C PRO A 7 0.62 -8.40 2.49
N THR A 8 1.03 -9.50 1.86
CA THR A 8 0.85 -9.67 0.43
C THR A 8 -0.63 -9.95 0.13
N ARG A 9 -1.03 -9.83 -1.15
CA ARG A 9 -2.37 -10.27 -1.57
C ARG A 9 -2.62 -11.74 -1.21
N SER A 10 -1.60 -12.59 -1.31
CA SER A 10 -1.71 -14.02 -0.96
C SER A 10 -2.03 -14.19 0.51
N ASP A 11 -1.32 -13.47 1.39
CA ASP A 11 -1.56 -13.54 2.84
C ASP A 11 -2.99 -13.12 3.19
N ILE A 12 -3.50 -12.06 2.55
CA ILE A 12 -4.86 -11.57 2.83
C ILE A 12 -5.91 -12.53 2.30
N VAL A 13 -5.66 -13.20 1.16
CA VAL A 13 -6.54 -14.26 0.65
C VAL A 13 -6.52 -15.49 1.57
N GLU A 14 -5.38 -15.86 2.16
CA GLU A 14 -5.31 -16.92 3.17
C GLU A 14 -6.15 -16.55 4.41
N LEU A 15 -6.00 -15.33 4.94
CA LEU A 15 -6.82 -14.85 6.06
C LEU A 15 -8.31 -14.83 5.72
N ALA A 16 -8.69 -14.45 4.49
CA ALA A 16 -10.07 -14.40 4.02
C ALA A 16 -10.72 -15.79 3.86
N ASN A 17 -9.91 -16.83 3.65
CA ASN A 17 -10.35 -18.23 3.55
C ASN A 17 -10.47 -18.91 4.91
N ALA A 18 -9.72 -18.46 5.92
CA ALA A 18 -9.77 -19.03 7.26
C ALA A 18 -11.18 -18.87 7.86
N ARG A 19 -11.82 -20.00 8.17
CA ARG A 19 -13.12 -20.04 8.85
C ARG A 19 -13.09 -20.98 10.04
N GLU A 20 -12.98 -20.40 11.22
CA GLU A 20 -12.97 -21.10 12.50
C GLU A 20 -13.71 -20.26 13.55
N ALA A 21 -14.60 -20.88 14.34
CA ALA A 21 -15.52 -20.24 15.28
C ALA A 21 -14.87 -19.42 16.43
N SER A 22 -13.55 -19.33 16.48
CA SER A 22 -12.80 -18.57 17.48
C SER A 22 -11.64 -17.83 16.82
N SER A 23 -11.93 -17.19 15.69
CA SER A 23 -10.97 -16.37 14.96
C SER A 23 -10.95 -14.98 15.58
N VAL A 24 -9.81 -14.59 16.13
CA VAL A 24 -9.57 -13.30 16.77
C VAL A 24 -8.71 -12.44 15.86
N SER A 25 -9.15 -11.21 15.62
CA SER A 25 -8.41 -10.18 14.91
C SER A 25 -8.16 -9.01 15.84
N ILE A 26 -6.89 -8.66 16.05
CA ILE A 26 -6.47 -7.51 16.86
C ILE A 26 -5.70 -6.55 15.97
N TYR A 27 -6.12 -5.30 15.97
CA TYR A 27 -5.39 -4.19 15.37
C TYR A 27 -4.94 -3.24 16.48
N LEU A 28 -3.71 -2.77 16.36
CA LEU A 28 -3.09 -1.84 17.30
C LEU A 28 -2.37 -0.74 16.53
N GLU A 29 -2.63 0.49 16.92
CA GLU A 29 -1.77 1.61 16.59
C GLU A 29 -0.44 1.45 17.36
N THR A 30 0.67 1.55 16.64
CA THR A 30 2.02 1.40 17.20
C THR A 30 2.93 2.52 16.74
N SER A 31 4.15 2.54 17.29
CA SER A 31 5.15 3.55 16.98
C SER A 31 6.53 2.89 16.94
N THR A 32 7.40 3.39 16.08
CA THR A 32 8.82 2.99 16.04
C THR A 32 9.64 3.59 17.17
N ASN A 33 9.06 4.51 17.96
CA ASN A 33 9.73 5.17 19.07
C ASN A 33 9.83 4.22 20.28
N PRO A 34 11.04 3.86 20.75
CA PRO A 34 11.20 2.97 21.89
C PRO A 34 10.52 3.46 23.18
N ALA A 35 10.31 4.77 23.34
CA ALA A 35 9.63 5.34 24.50
C ALA A 35 8.15 4.92 24.59
N ASP A 36 7.53 4.59 23.46
CA ASP A 36 6.10 4.26 23.36
C ASP A 36 5.84 2.77 23.67
N THR A 37 6.88 1.94 23.80
CA THR A 37 6.77 0.48 24.00
C THR A 37 5.89 0.10 25.19
N SER A 38 5.98 0.83 26.30
CA SER A 38 5.18 0.59 27.50
C SER A 38 3.69 0.85 27.27
N HIS A 39 3.36 1.89 26.48
CA HIS A 39 1.99 2.22 26.10
C HIS A 39 1.41 1.18 25.15
N ILE A 40 2.19 0.79 24.12
CA ILE A 40 1.80 -0.24 23.16
C ILE A 40 1.51 -1.57 23.86
N ARG A 41 2.33 -1.95 24.86
CA ARG A 41 2.11 -3.16 25.66
C ARG A 41 0.83 -3.08 26.50
N LEU A 42 0.49 -1.90 27.01
CA LEU A 42 -0.75 -1.68 27.75
C LEU A 42 -1.97 -1.78 26.82
N ASP A 43 -1.91 -1.17 25.64
CA ASP A 43 -2.99 -1.22 24.65
C ASP A 43 -3.23 -2.64 24.16
N LEU A 44 -2.18 -3.39 23.85
CA LEU A 44 -2.31 -4.81 23.47
C LEU A 44 -2.99 -5.61 24.58
N LYS A 45 -2.62 -5.41 25.86
CA LYS A 45 -3.32 -6.08 26.97
C LYS A 45 -4.80 -5.71 27.06
N ASN A 46 -5.16 -4.46 26.79
CA ASN A 46 -6.54 -4.02 26.76
C ASN A 46 -7.32 -4.70 25.60
N GLN A 47 -6.72 -4.78 24.41
CA GLN A 47 -7.31 -5.49 23.26
C GLN A 47 -7.48 -6.99 23.53
N VAL A 48 -6.47 -7.65 24.14
CA VAL A 48 -6.55 -9.06 24.54
C VAL A 48 -7.68 -9.29 25.54
N LYS A 49 -7.87 -8.37 26.50
CA LYS A 49 -8.98 -8.47 27.44
C LYS A 49 -10.34 -8.40 26.73
N GLN A 50 -10.48 -7.49 25.78
CA GLN A 50 -11.69 -7.39 24.95
C GLN A 50 -11.92 -8.67 24.12
N ALA A 51 -10.88 -9.24 23.53
CA ALA A 51 -10.97 -10.51 22.80
C ALA A 51 -11.47 -11.66 23.70
N VAL A 52 -10.96 -11.76 24.93
CA VAL A 52 -11.38 -12.78 25.89
C VAL A 52 -12.86 -12.61 26.27
N GLU A 53 -13.31 -11.37 26.48
CA GLU A 53 -14.71 -11.06 26.77
C GLU A 53 -15.63 -11.45 25.58
N GLN A 54 -15.23 -11.13 24.35
CA GLN A 54 -15.98 -11.50 23.14
C GLN A 54 -15.98 -13.02 22.88
N LEU A 55 -14.84 -13.70 23.04
CA LEU A 55 -14.75 -15.17 22.93
C LEU A 55 -15.68 -15.87 23.94
N ALA A 56 -15.71 -15.40 25.18
CA ALA A 56 -16.59 -15.94 26.21
C ALA A 56 -18.07 -15.71 25.87
N ALA A 57 -18.42 -14.52 25.36
CA ALA A 57 -19.78 -14.20 24.91
C ALA A 57 -20.21 -15.05 23.70
N ALA A 58 -19.28 -15.37 22.80
CA ALA A 58 -19.50 -16.28 21.67
C ALA A 58 -19.57 -17.77 22.07
N GLY A 59 -19.42 -18.10 23.35
CA GLY A 59 -19.52 -19.47 23.86
C GLY A 59 -18.25 -20.31 23.71
N ALA A 60 -17.09 -19.68 23.48
CA ALA A 60 -15.81 -20.39 23.46
C ALA A 60 -15.54 -21.07 24.81
N ASP A 61 -15.00 -22.29 24.77
CA ASP A 61 -14.62 -23.00 25.98
C ASP A 61 -13.35 -22.40 26.63
N ARG A 62 -13.10 -22.75 27.90
CA ARG A 62 -11.90 -22.27 28.60
C ARG A 62 -10.60 -22.69 27.92
N ALA A 63 -10.60 -23.81 27.18
CA ALA A 63 -9.42 -24.29 26.48
C ALA A 63 -9.10 -23.45 25.24
N ALA A 64 -10.11 -22.98 24.50
CA ALA A 64 -9.96 -22.05 23.39
C ALA A 64 -9.48 -20.68 23.87
N VAL A 65 -10.10 -20.15 24.93
CA VAL A 65 -9.67 -18.88 25.55
C VAL A 65 -8.23 -18.98 26.05
N GLY A 66 -7.88 -20.06 26.75
CA GLY A 66 -6.53 -20.30 27.26
C GLY A 66 -5.49 -20.40 26.14
N ARG A 67 -5.79 -21.13 25.05
CA ARG A 67 -4.91 -21.20 23.88
C ARG A 67 -4.65 -19.83 23.26
N PHE A 68 -5.70 -19.02 23.11
CA PHE A 68 -5.55 -17.66 22.61
C PHE A 68 -4.64 -16.80 23.50
N THR A 69 -4.88 -16.81 24.82
CA THR A 69 -4.07 -16.03 25.75
C THR A 69 -2.62 -16.50 25.80
N ASP A 70 -2.38 -17.82 25.81
CA ASP A 70 -1.03 -18.41 25.82
C ASP A 70 -0.25 -17.99 24.57
N GLU A 71 -0.92 -17.94 23.41
CA GLU A 71 -0.28 -17.56 22.16
C GLU A 71 0.11 -16.08 22.13
N ILE A 72 -0.75 -15.19 22.66
CA ILE A 72 -0.39 -13.77 22.78
C ILE A 72 0.71 -13.56 23.83
N ASP A 73 0.68 -14.29 24.94
CA ASP A 73 1.72 -14.21 25.96
C ASP A 73 3.08 -14.64 25.40
N ARG A 74 3.14 -15.71 24.59
CA ARG A 74 4.36 -16.11 23.87
C ARG A 74 4.88 -15.00 22.95
N LEU A 75 4.01 -14.32 22.22
CA LEU A 75 4.39 -13.18 21.37
C LEU A 75 4.95 -12.02 22.21
N LEU A 76 4.38 -11.77 23.39
CA LEU A 76 4.84 -10.73 24.32
C LEU A 76 6.14 -11.07 25.07
N GLU A 77 6.48 -12.36 25.17
CA GLU A 77 7.73 -12.85 25.72
C GLU A 77 8.90 -12.74 24.74
N ASP A 78 8.62 -12.67 23.43
CA ASP A 78 9.64 -12.44 22.40
C ASP A 78 10.19 -11.00 22.50
N PRO A 79 11.47 -10.82 22.89
CA PRO A 79 12.07 -9.50 23.05
C PRO A 79 12.22 -8.74 21.73
N ASP A 80 12.26 -9.43 20.59
CA ASP A 80 12.37 -8.81 19.27
C ASP A 80 11.00 -8.41 18.70
N PHE A 81 9.90 -8.99 19.18
CA PHE A 81 8.55 -8.71 18.67
C PHE A 81 8.17 -7.24 18.81
N LEU A 82 8.30 -6.67 20.01
CA LEU A 82 8.02 -5.25 20.28
C LEU A 82 9.17 -4.32 19.89
N ARG A 83 10.36 -4.86 19.61
CA ARG A 83 11.53 -4.06 19.22
C ARG A 83 11.43 -3.56 17.78
N TYR A 84 10.82 -4.36 16.91
CA TYR A 84 10.70 -4.04 15.49
C TYR A 84 9.22 -3.83 15.15
N LEU A 85 8.66 -2.70 15.58
CA LEU A 85 7.29 -2.30 15.23
C LEU A 85 7.28 -1.36 14.02
N SER A 86 6.10 -1.21 13.42
CA SER A 86 5.80 -0.20 12.41
C SER A 86 4.77 0.79 12.98
N SER A 87 3.99 1.48 12.15
CA SER A 87 2.93 2.38 12.66
C SER A 87 1.69 1.62 13.13
N SER A 88 1.53 0.36 12.73
CA SER A 88 0.48 -0.51 13.26
C SER A 88 0.88 -1.97 13.28
N LEU A 89 0.20 -2.72 14.14
CA LEU A 89 0.34 -4.16 14.31
C LEU A 89 -1.03 -4.82 14.14
N ALA A 90 -1.10 -5.81 13.25
CA ALA A 90 -2.27 -6.66 13.07
C ALA A 90 -1.92 -8.08 13.53
N ILE A 91 -2.74 -8.67 14.40
CA ILE A 91 -2.56 -10.03 14.92
C ILE A 91 -3.83 -10.82 14.64
N PHE A 92 -3.67 -12.01 14.08
CA PHE A 92 -4.73 -12.93 13.72
C PHE A 92 -4.46 -14.27 14.40
N VAL A 93 -5.37 -14.69 15.27
CA VAL A 93 -5.26 -15.94 16.02
C VAL A 93 -6.52 -16.77 15.82
N SER A 94 -6.34 -18.01 15.42
CA SER A 94 -7.39 -19.03 15.35
C SER A 94 -6.90 -20.29 16.05
N PRO A 95 -7.77 -21.28 16.33
CA PRO A 95 -7.36 -22.57 16.86
C PRO A 95 -6.22 -23.28 16.10
N THR A 96 -6.04 -23.03 14.80
CA THR A 96 -4.99 -23.67 13.98
C THR A 96 -3.86 -22.73 13.53
N THR A 97 -4.11 -21.43 13.47
CA THR A 97 -3.24 -20.48 12.77
C THR A 97 -3.02 -19.22 13.59
N THR A 98 -1.76 -18.82 13.72
CA THR A 98 -1.33 -17.52 14.25
C THR A 98 -0.56 -16.77 13.18
N ARG A 99 -0.96 -15.53 12.87
CA ARG A 99 -0.24 -14.64 11.95
C ARG A 99 -0.23 -13.24 12.52
N TYR A 100 0.82 -12.49 12.22
CA TYR A 100 0.88 -11.07 12.53
C TYR A 100 1.58 -10.31 11.43
N PHE A 101 1.21 -9.04 11.26
CA PHE A 101 1.76 -8.14 10.25
C PHE A 101 2.08 -6.80 10.87
N ARG A 102 3.22 -6.23 10.46
CA ARG A 102 3.67 -4.90 10.86
C ARG A 102 3.36 -3.96 9.71
N VAL A 103 2.24 -3.24 9.84
CA VAL A 103 1.68 -2.44 8.77
C VAL A 103 2.18 -0.99 8.88
N PRO A 104 2.69 -0.39 7.81
CA PRO A 104 3.15 1.00 7.85
C PRO A 104 2.02 1.99 8.06
N ASN A 105 0.79 1.66 7.66
CA ASN A 105 -0.37 2.53 7.80
C ASN A 105 -0.87 2.58 9.25
N VAL A 106 -1.18 3.78 9.76
CA VAL A 106 -1.84 3.98 11.08
C VAL A 106 -3.28 3.45 11.05
N LEU A 107 -3.52 2.29 11.64
CA LEU A 107 -4.82 1.65 11.82
C LEU A 107 -5.35 1.95 13.22
N ARG A 108 -6.66 2.16 13.33
CA ARG A 108 -7.30 2.36 14.64
C ARG A 108 -7.25 1.06 15.44
N SER A 109 -6.88 1.16 16.71
CA SER A 109 -6.89 0.01 17.61
C SER A 109 -8.31 -0.55 17.77
N CYS A 110 -8.49 -1.84 17.48
CA CYS A 110 -9.76 -2.54 17.60
C CYS A 110 -9.54 -4.05 17.72
N THR A 111 -10.55 -4.74 18.24
CA THR A 111 -10.58 -6.19 18.40
C THR A 111 -11.91 -6.76 17.94
N GLU A 112 -11.85 -7.81 17.15
CA GLU A 112 -13.03 -8.50 16.63
C GLU A 112 -12.84 -10.02 16.73
N VAL A 113 -13.86 -10.69 17.28
CA VAL A 113 -13.93 -12.14 17.39
C VAL A 113 -15.10 -12.62 16.54
N SER A 114 -14.84 -13.55 15.64
CA SER A 114 -15.86 -14.12 14.75
C SER A 114 -15.48 -15.53 14.30
N ASP A 115 -16.27 -16.11 13.40
CA ASP A 115 -15.93 -17.33 12.69
C ASP A 115 -14.93 -17.12 11.54
N ARG A 116 -14.46 -15.89 11.33
CA ARG A 116 -13.52 -15.46 10.28
C ARG A 116 -12.67 -14.28 10.75
N PHE A 117 -11.58 -13.97 10.03
CA PHE A 117 -10.76 -12.79 10.35
C PHE A 117 -11.35 -11.49 9.79
N TYR A 118 -11.25 -10.41 10.57
CA TYR A 118 -11.63 -9.06 10.18
C TYR A 118 -10.51 -8.44 9.34
N ILE A 119 -10.65 -8.45 8.01
CA ILE A 119 -9.59 -8.05 7.06
C ILE A 119 -9.74 -6.63 6.48
N LYS A 120 -10.90 -5.97 6.66
CA LYS A 120 -11.17 -4.64 6.09
C LYS A 120 -10.09 -3.60 6.42
N PRO A 121 -9.54 -3.51 7.65
CA PRO A 121 -8.49 -2.54 7.95
C PRO A 121 -7.21 -2.73 7.12
N LEU A 122 -6.87 -3.97 6.72
CA LEU A 122 -5.73 -4.25 5.85
C LEU A 122 -5.96 -3.82 4.40
N MET A 123 -7.21 -3.78 3.94
CA MET A 123 -7.52 -3.42 2.55
C MET A 123 -7.16 -1.97 2.21
N ARG A 124 -7.09 -1.08 3.21
CA ARG A 124 -6.58 0.28 3.01
C ARG A 124 -5.14 0.30 2.52
N ALA A 125 -4.31 -0.55 3.13
CA ALA A 125 -2.89 -0.61 2.82
C ALA A 125 -2.64 -1.13 1.40
N LEU A 126 -3.53 -2.00 0.91
CA LEU A 126 -3.47 -2.52 -0.46
C LEU A 126 -3.98 -1.56 -1.54
N THR A 127 -4.97 -0.72 -1.21
CA THR A 127 -5.65 0.10 -2.23
C THR A 127 -4.76 1.24 -2.71
N PHE A 128 -4.15 1.97 -1.77
CA PHE A 128 -3.25 3.09 -2.07
C PHE A 128 -2.00 2.99 -1.19
N PRO A 129 -0.97 2.25 -1.63
CA PRO A 129 0.23 2.02 -0.82
C PRO A 129 1.02 3.32 -0.54
N GLN A 130 0.75 4.40 -1.29
CA GLN A 130 1.39 5.70 -1.10
C GLN A 130 2.92 5.58 -1.11
N SER A 131 3.40 4.73 -2.02
CA SER A 131 4.80 4.44 -2.24
C SER A 131 5.22 4.83 -3.65
N ALA A 132 6.47 5.25 -3.79
CA ALA A 132 7.03 5.73 -5.05
C ALA A 132 8.55 5.62 -5.05
N TYR A 133 9.12 5.61 -6.24
CA TYR A 133 10.53 5.90 -6.41
C TYR A 133 10.73 7.35 -6.84
N VAL A 134 11.64 8.05 -6.15
CA VAL A 134 12.04 9.40 -6.54
C VAL A 134 13.45 9.33 -7.11
N LEU A 135 13.60 9.68 -8.38
CA LEU A 135 14.88 9.74 -9.07
C LEU A 135 15.38 11.19 -9.05
N ALA A 136 16.28 11.48 -8.11
CA ALA A 136 17.00 12.74 -8.05
C ALA A 136 18.07 12.77 -9.15
N LEU A 137 17.82 13.54 -10.20
CA LEU A 137 18.69 13.70 -11.37
C LEU A 137 19.46 15.01 -11.32
N ALA A 138 20.79 14.92 -11.33
CA ALA A 138 21.68 16.05 -11.55
C ALA A 138 22.84 15.68 -12.47
N GLN A 139 23.54 16.68 -13.01
CA GLN A 139 24.73 16.44 -13.84
C GLN A 139 25.89 15.83 -13.05
N SER A 140 25.95 16.14 -11.75
CA SER A 140 27.01 15.70 -10.83
C SER A 140 26.67 14.39 -10.10
N GLY A 141 25.58 13.73 -10.49
CA GLY A 141 25.18 12.46 -9.91
C GLY A 141 23.69 12.27 -9.74
N VAL A 142 23.34 11.03 -9.44
CA VAL A 142 21.98 10.52 -9.42
C VAL A 142 21.75 9.76 -8.12
N ARG A 143 20.57 9.95 -7.54
CA ARG A 143 20.13 9.19 -6.36
C ARG A 143 18.73 8.68 -6.58
N LEU A 144 18.54 7.38 -6.36
CA LEU A 144 17.21 6.78 -6.29
C LEU A 144 16.79 6.70 -4.82
N VAL A 145 15.61 7.23 -4.50
CA VAL A 145 15.05 7.21 -3.15
C VAL A 145 13.74 6.45 -3.18
N ALA A 146 13.62 5.39 -2.37
CA ALA A 146 12.36 4.74 -2.11
C ALA A 146 11.57 5.55 -1.08
N VAL A 147 10.36 5.95 -1.46
CA VAL A 147 9.40 6.65 -0.63
C VAL A 147 8.26 5.71 -0.30
N ALA A 148 7.90 5.61 0.96
CA ALA A 148 6.69 4.95 1.42
C ALA A 148 5.96 5.87 2.39
N ARG A 149 4.65 5.67 2.52
CA ARG A 149 3.73 6.56 3.25
C ARG A 149 4.25 6.94 4.63
N ASP A 150 4.56 5.92 5.41
CA ASP A 150 4.79 5.99 6.85
C ASP A 150 6.16 5.40 7.25
N LEU A 151 7.03 5.10 6.28
CA LEU A 151 8.40 4.68 6.53
C LEU A 151 9.39 5.81 6.17
N PRO A 152 10.55 5.87 6.85
CA PRO A 152 11.64 6.75 6.43
C PRO A 152 12.04 6.47 4.98
N ALA A 153 12.34 7.53 4.25
CA ALA A 153 12.84 7.43 2.91
C ALA A 153 14.22 6.74 2.90
N THR A 154 14.45 5.88 1.92
CA THR A 154 15.69 5.07 1.87
C THR A 154 16.34 5.22 0.50
N SER A 155 17.61 5.63 0.48
CA SER A 155 18.42 5.64 -0.74
C SER A 155 18.70 4.22 -1.24
N ILE A 156 18.49 3.98 -2.53
CA ILE A 156 18.88 2.76 -3.22
C ILE A 156 20.13 3.08 -4.05
N GLU A 157 21.21 2.33 -3.80
CA GLU A 157 22.43 2.44 -4.59
C GLU A 157 22.20 1.88 -6.00
N LEU A 158 22.61 2.66 -7.00
CA LEU A 158 22.60 2.25 -8.40
C LEU A 158 24.06 2.01 -8.82
N ASP A 159 24.31 0.89 -9.49
CA ASP A 159 25.62 0.59 -10.09
C ASP A 159 25.78 1.38 -11.39
N ILE A 160 26.06 2.68 -11.26
CA ILE A 160 26.24 3.64 -12.36
C ILE A 160 27.44 4.56 -12.09
N PRO A 161 28.01 5.19 -13.13
CA PRO A 161 29.04 6.21 -12.96
C PRO A 161 28.54 7.37 -12.08
N GLU A 162 29.43 7.89 -11.23
CA GLU A 162 29.11 8.95 -10.25
C GLU A 162 28.51 10.20 -10.89
N ASP A 163 28.95 10.56 -12.09
CA ASP A 163 28.43 11.71 -12.82
C ASP A 163 28.55 11.54 -14.35
N VAL A 164 28.00 12.52 -15.09
CA VAL A 164 28.07 12.54 -16.57
C VAL A 164 29.53 12.63 -17.07
N ALA A 165 30.44 13.21 -16.28
CA ALA A 165 31.84 13.37 -16.67
C ALA A 165 32.59 12.02 -16.61
N ALA A 166 32.38 11.27 -15.53
CA ALA A 166 32.86 9.91 -15.31
C ALA A 166 32.27 8.95 -16.36
N ALA A 167 30.97 9.05 -16.65
CA ALA A 167 30.32 8.26 -17.69
C ALA A 167 30.91 8.52 -19.09
N ALA A 168 31.28 9.76 -19.38
CA ALA A 168 31.87 10.16 -20.65
C ALA A 168 33.41 10.08 -20.67
N HIS A 169 34.05 9.60 -19.60
CA HIS A 169 35.51 9.55 -19.41
C HIS A 169 36.21 10.90 -19.67
N VAL A 170 35.66 12.00 -19.13
CA VAL A 170 36.21 13.37 -19.25
C VAL A 170 36.36 14.05 -17.89
N ASP A 171 37.37 14.92 -17.73
CA ASP A 171 37.62 15.65 -16.47
C ASP A 171 36.55 16.70 -16.15
N SER A 172 35.87 17.25 -17.17
CA SER A 172 34.75 18.17 -16.97
C SER A 172 33.86 18.28 -18.21
N ILE A 173 32.54 18.29 -17.99
CA ILE A 173 31.53 18.49 -19.04
C ILE A 173 31.60 19.91 -19.62
N ARG A 174 32.06 20.89 -18.81
CA ARG A 174 32.22 22.30 -19.18
C ARG A 174 33.50 22.59 -19.99
N GLY A 175 34.31 21.57 -20.30
CA GLY A 175 35.42 21.70 -21.26
C GLY A 175 36.58 22.57 -20.80
N ARG A 176 36.95 22.54 -19.50
CA ARG A 176 38.16 23.22 -19.01
C ARG A 176 39.10 22.26 -18.29
N GLY A 177 39.46 21.16 -18.96
CA GLY A 177 40.55 20.29 -18.55
C GLY A 177 41.85 20.73 -19.22
N SER A 178 42.79 21.24 -18.43
CA SER A 178 44.19 21.40 -18.84
C SER A 178 44.82 20.01 -18.82
N ASN A 179 44.98 19.36 -19.96
CA ASN A 179 46.07 18.42 -20.29
C ASN A 179 45.83 17.87 -21.69
N GLY A 180 46.61 18.35 -22.64
CA GLY A 180 46.51 17.94 -24.04
C GLY A 180 46.92 16.49 -24.26
N ARG A 181 46.10 15.76 -25.01
CA ARG A 181 46.49 14.98 -26.21
C ARG A 181 45.26 14.27 -26.79
N GLU A 182 44.82 14.81 -27.93
CA GLU A 182 44.43 14.08 -29.14
C GLU A 182 43.67 12.74 -28.98
N GLN A 183 42.35 12.79 -28.81
CA GLN A 183 41.40 12.04 -29.65
C GLN A 183 39.96 12.52 -29.43
N LEU A 184 39.16 12.47 -30.51
CA LEU A 184 37.74 12.86 -30.63
C LEU A 184 37.47 14.35 -30.95
N GLY A 185 37.93 14.76 -32.13
CA GLY A 185 37.28 15.86 -32.85
C GLY A 185 35.89 15.43 -33.32
N ARG A 186 34.83 15.96 -32.69
CA ARG A 186 33.61 16.45 -33.39
C ARG A 186 32.47 16.97 -32.51
N ILE A 187 32.63 17.13 -31.19
CA ILE A 187 31.53 17.69 -30.40
C ILE A 187 32.03 18.63 -29.30
N GLN A 188 32.36 19.86 -29.69
CA GLN A 188 32.53 21.01 -28.80
C GLN A 188 31.28 21.90 -28.90
N GLY A 189 30.61 22.16 -27.77
CA GLY A 189 29.40 23.00 -27.69
C GLY A 189 28.29 22.37 -26.86
N SER A 190 27.19 23.11 -26.67
CA SER A 190 25.99 22.68 -25.96
C SER A 190 25.40 21.36 -26.49
N GLU A 191 25.55 21.09 -27.79
CA GLU A 191 25.08 19.85 -28.43
C GLU A 191 25.89 18.61 -27.99
N GLY A 192 27.20 18.74 -27.76
CA GLY A 192 28.02 17.64 -27.22
C GLY A 192 27.79 17.37 -25.74
N GLN A 193 27.37 18.40 -25.00
CA GLN A 193 26.93 18.24 -23.63
C GLN A 193 25.59 17.48 -23.57
N LYS A 194 24.63 17.77 -24.45
CA LYS A 194 23.35 17.05 -24.54
C LYS A 194 23.53 15.58 -24.91
N ILE A 195 24.40 15.26 -25.87
CA ILE A 195 24.67 13.86 -26.26
C ILE A 195 25.21 13.06 -25.08
N ARG A 196 26.18 13.60 -24.33
CA ARG A 196 26.71 12.94 -23.13
C ARG A 196 25.67 12.79 -22.02
N MET A 197 24.80 13.78 -21.83
CA MET A 197 23.67 13.68 -20.90
C MET A 197 22.69 12.59 -21.33
N GLN A 198 22.45 12.43 -22.62
CA GLN A 198 21.58 11.40 -23.16
C GLN A 198 22.18 9.99 -22.97
N GLU A 199 23.48 9.83 -23.20
CA GLU A 199 24.20 8.58 -22.92
C GLU A 199 24.13 8.23 -21.42
N TYR A 200 24.31 9.21 -20.55
CA TYR A 200 24.17 9.01 -19.11
C TYR A 200 22.73 8.65 -18.72
N ALA A 201 21.72 9.32 -19.28
CA ALA A 201 20.31 8.97 -19.09
C ALA A 201 19.99 7.53 -19.52
N GLN A 202 20.60 7.04 -20.61
CA GLN A 202 20.45 5.63 -21.04
C GLN A 202 21.07 4.65 -20.07
N ILE A 203 22.23 4.98 -19.48
CA ILE A 203 22.87 4.15 -18.46
C ILE A 203 21.97 4.07 -17.21
N ILE A 204 21.41 5.20 -16.79
CA ILE A 204 20.48 5.26 -15.65
C ILE A 204 19.22 4.43 -15.94
N ASP A 205 18.58 4.59 -17.09
CA ASP A 205 17.37 3.83 -17.46
C ASP A 205 17.63 2.31 -17.43
N LYS A 206 18.79 1.87 -17.94
CA LYS A 206 19.20 0.45 -17.89
C LYS A 206 19.41 -0.05 -16.46
N ALA A 207 19.98 0.77 -15.58
CA ALA A 207 20.18 0.42 -14.18
C ALA A 207 18.85 0.37 -13.40
N LEU A 208 17.87 1.19 -13.78
CA LEU A 208 16.54 1.21 -13.17
C LEU A 208 15.63 0.07 -13.62
N ALA A 209 15.79 -0.41 -14.86
CA ALA A 209 14.96 -1.47 -15.43
C ALA A 209 14.77 -2.70 -14.51
N PRO A 210 15.81 -3.32 -13.91
CA PRO A 210 15.61 -4.49 -13.03
C PRO A 210 14.86 -4.15 -11.73
N ILE A 211 15.02 -2.93 -11.19
CA ILE A 211 14.35 -2.48 -9.97
C ILE A 211 12.85 -2.26 -10.27
N LEU A 212 12.54 -1.62 -11.40
CA LEU A 212 11.18 -1.28 -11.78
C LEU A 212 10.41 -2.43 -12.45
N ALA A 213 11.10 -3.45 -12.97
CA ALA A 213 10.46 -4.58 -13.64
C ALA A 213 9.44 -5.32 -12.77
N ASN A 214 9.70 -5.40 -11.46
CA ASN A 214 8.84 -6.10 -10.49
C ASN A 214 7.98 -5.14 -9.64
N SER A 215 8.08 -3.83 -9.89
CA SER A 215 7.33 -2.82 -9.12
C SER A 215 6.24 -2.18 -9.95
N LYS A 216 5.10 -1.92 -9.29
CA LYS A 216 4.00 -1.11 -9.83
C LYS A 216 4.05 0.34 -9.35
N GLU A 217 5.06 0.68 -8.55
CA GLU A 217 5.16 1.99 -7.91
C GLU A 217 5.52 3.06 -8.94
N PRO A 218 4.92 4.26 -8.85
CA PRO A 218 5.25 5.38 -9.73
C PRO A 218 6.71 5.83 -9.55
N LEU A 219 7.33 6.21 -10.65
CA LEU A 219 8.65 6.83 -10.70
C LEU A 219 8.50 8.34 -10.92
N ILE A 220 8.84 9.12 -9.90
CA ILE A 220 8.80 10.59 -9.89
C ILE A 220 10.22 11.10 -10.18
N LEU A 221 10.35 12.00 -11.15
CA LEU A 221 11.62 12.69 -11.38
C LEU A 221 11.77 13.87 -10.44
N ALA A 222 12.99 14.07 -9.94
CA ALA A 222 13.34 15.23 -9.14
C ALA A 222 14.63 15.85 -9.70
N GLY A 223 14.56 17.06 -10.26
CA GLY A 223 15.72 17.65 -10.90
C GLY A 223 15.42 18.92 -11.66
N ALA A 224 16.45 19.43 -12.34
CA ALA A 224 16.33 20.60 -13.18
C ALA A 224 16.55 20.24 -14.66
N GLU A 225 15.92 21.01 -15.55
CA GLU A 225 16.21 20.96 -16.97
C GLU A 225 17.68 21.31 -17.25
N PRO A 226 18.31 20.75 -18.30
CA PRO A 226 17.72 19.87 -19.32
C PRO A 226 17.67 18.38 -18.95
N MET A 227 18.11 17.99 -17.75
CA MET A 227 18.36 16.59 -17.43
C MET A 227 17.06 15.77 -17.31
N THR A 228 16.03 16.33 -16.67
CA THR A 228 14.72 15.67 -16.53
C THR A 228 14.06 15.47 -17.90
N GLY A 229 14.07 16.49 -18.78
CA GLY A 229 13.56 16.37 -20.14
C GLY A 229 14.31 15.33 -20.98
N ILE A 230 15.64 15.29 -20.90
CA ILE A 230 16.46 14.28 -21.60
C ILE A 230 16.12 12.87 -21.10
N PHE A 231 16.05 12.67 -19.78
CA PHE A 231 15.71 11.37 -19.21
C PHE A 231 14.33 10.88 -19.67
N ARG A 232 13.31 11.76 -19.67
CA ARG A 232 11.96 11.43 -20.19
C ARG A 232 11.98 10.98 -21.65
N SER A 233 12.83 11.59 -22.48
CA SER A 233 12.93 11.23 -23.90
C SER A 233 13.56 9.87 -24.16
N VAL A 234 14.33 9.37 -23.20
CA VAL A 234 15.08 8.11 -23.28
C VAL A 234 14.37 6.98 -22.54
N SER A 235 13.69 7.29 -21.44
CA SER A 235 13.16 6.27 -20.55
C SER A 235 12.05 5.46 -21.20
N THR A 236 12.10 4.15 -20.97
CA THR A 236 11.10 3.20 -21.44
C THR A 236 10.16 2.73 -20.31
N SER A 237 10.33 3.27 -19.11
CA SER A 237 9.55 2.90 -17.93
C SER A 237 8.09 3.34 -18.06
N LYS A 238 7.16 2.39 -17.86
CA LYS A 238 5.72 2.68 -17.80
C LYS A 238 5.31 3.37 -16.50
N GLN A 239 6.15 3.25 -15.47
CA GLN A 239 5.94 3.81 -14.15
C GLN A 239 6.28 5.31 -14.09
N LEU A 240 6.95 5.85 -15.11
CA LEU A 240 7.35 7.25 -15.15
C LEU A 240 6.13 8.18 -15.19
N VAL A 241 5.94 8.96 -14.13
CA VAL A 241 4.82 9.89 -14.03
C VAL A 241 5.16 11.26 -14.61
N LYS A 242 4.12 11.99 -15.04
CA LYS A 242 4.27 13.32 -15.63
C LYS A 242 4.69 14.40 -14.61
N PRO A 243 4.12 14.49 -13.40
CA PRO A 243 4.57 15.47 -12.42
C PRO A 243 6.03 15.24 -12.01
N GLU A 244 6.73 16.31 -11.63
CA GLU A 244 8.12 16.25 -11.17
C GLU A 244 8.40 17.23 -10.03
N ILE A 245 9.45 16.93 -9.27
CA ILE A 245 9.97 17.81 -8.23
C ILE A 245 11.04 18.70 -8.88
N GLU A 246 10.67 19.93 -9.19
CA GLU A 246 11.57 20.88 -9.83
C GLU A 246 12.72 21.34 -8.90
N GLY A 247 13.84 21.71 -9.51
CA GLY A 247 14.96 22.40 -8.87
C GLY A 247 16.18 21.53 -8.58
N ASN A 248 17.17 22.10 -7.89
CA ASN A 248 18.38 21.38 -7.50
C ASN A 248 18.14 20.53 -6.25
N GLN A 249 18.39 19.22 -6.36
CA GLN A 249 18.12 18.24 -5.31
C GLN A 249 19.38 17.75 -4.59
N GLN A 250 20.56 18.26 -4.95
CA GLN A 250 21.86 17.82 -4.41
C GLN A 250 21.97 18.02 -2.89
N GLU A 251 21.45 19.13 -2.38
CA GLU A 251 21.52 19.47 -0.95
C GLU A 251 20.32 18.94 -0.15
N ARG A 252 19.32 18.35 -0.82
CA ARG A 252 18.13 17.83 -0.13
C ARG A 252 18.41 16.47 0.48
N SER A 253 17.92 16.24 1.70
CA SER A 253 17.92 14.91 2.30
C SER A 253 16.88 14.00 1.62
N ASP A 254 16.98 12.69 1.86
CA ASP A 254 16.02 11.71 1.35
C ASP A 254 14.61 12.00 1.87
N GLU A 255 14.48 12.43 3.13
CA GLU A 255 13.21 12.80 3.75
C GLU A 255 12.61 14.07 3.13
N GLN A 256 13.44 15.04 2.74
CA GLN A 256 12.96 16.24 2.06
C GLN A 256 12.45 15.92 0.65
N LEU A 257 13.09 14.98 -0.06
CA LEU A 257 12.59 14.47 -1.34
C LEU A 257 11.29 13.70 -1.18
N ALA A 258 11.19 12.86 -0.15
CA ALA A 258 9.95 12.15 0.17
C ALA A 258 8.81 13.10 0.51
N ALA A 259 9.07 14.14 1.31
CA ALA A 259 8.09 15.17 1.64
C ALA A 259 7.59 15.91 0.39
N ALA A 260 8.47 16.19 -0.57
CA ALA A 260 8.11 16.82 -1.85
C ALA A 260 7.36 15.86 -2.80
N ALA A 261 7.57 14.55 -2.70
CA ALA A 261 6.86 13.54 -3.50
C ALA A 261 5.43 13.28 -3.01
N ARG A 262 5.15 13.43 -1.71
CA ARG A 262 3.82 13.21 -1.11
C ARG A 262 2.67 13.94 -1.82
N PRO A 263 2.71 15.27 -2.05
CA PRO A 263 1.61 15.96 -2.73
C PRO A 263 1.42 15.48 -4.18
N ILE A 264 2.50 15.07 -4.86
CA ILE A 264 2.42 14.49 -6.21
C ILE A 264 1.71 13.13 -6.16
N LEU A 265 2.03 12.30 -5.16
CA LEU A 265 1.35 11.01 -4.97
C LEU A 265 -0.14 11.19 -4.70
N ASP A 266 -0.50 12.14 -3.83
CA ASP A 266 -1.89 12.45 -3.53
C ASP A 266 -2.66 12.87 -4.79
N GLU A 267 -2.07 13.72 -5.65
CA GLU A 267 -2.67 14.10 -6.93
C GLU A 267 -2.84 12.90 -7.87
N LEU A 268 -1.83 12.03 -7.98
CA LEU A 268 -1.87 10.84 -8.84
C LEU A 268 -2.95 9.85 -8.40
N TYR A 269 -3.06 9.56 -7.11
CA TYR A 269 -4.08 8.65 -6.59
C TYR A 269 -5.48 9.26 -6.67
N ALA A 270 -5.63 10.57 -6.44
CA ALA A 270 -6.89 11.26 -6.67
C ALA A 270 -7.33 11.17 -8.14
N ALA A 271 -6.40 11.34 -9.09
CA ALA A 271 -6.68 11.19 -10.51
C ALA A 271 -7.03 9.74 -10.89
N GLU A 272 -6.32 8.74 -10.34
CA GLU A 272 -6.65 7.32 -10.54
C GLU A 272 -8.05 7.00 -10.03
N LEU A 273 -8.37 7.43 -8.80
CA LEU A 273 -9.67 7.23 -8.18
C LEU A 273 -10.79 7.90 -9.00
N HIS A 274 -10.56 9.13 -9.48
CA HIS A 274 -11.51 9.82 -10.35
C HIS A 274 -11.79 9.03 -11.64
N ALA A 275 -10.75 8.52 -12.30
CA ALA A 275 -10.90 7.70 -13.50
C ALA A 275 -11.67 6.39 -13.23
N LEU A 276 -11.48 5.78 -12.07
CA LEU A 276 -12.24 4.60 -11.64
C LEU A 276 -13.72 4.92 -11.40
N CYS A 277 -14.02 6.09 -10.84
CA CYS A 277 -15.39 6.58 -10.69
C CYS A 277 -16.05 6.89 -12.05
N GLU A 278 -15.31 7.41 -13.03
CA GLU A 278 -15.80 7.59 -14.40
C GLU A 278 -16.08 6.25 -15.09
N GLU A 279 -15.19 5.25 -14.92
CA GLU A 279 -15.44 3.89 -15.40
C GLU A 279 -16.71 3.31 -14.75
N PHE A 280 -16.88 3.49 -13.43
CA PHE A 280 -18.09 3.09 -12.73
C PHE A 280 -19.34 3.72 -13.36
N GLY A 281 -19.35 5.03 -13.62
CA GLY A 281 -20.47 5.72 -14.26
C GLY A 281 -20.78 5.17 -15.66
N THR A 282 -19.75 4.83 -16.43
CA THR A 282 -19.89 4.17 -17.73
C THR A 282 -20.49 2.77 -17.61
N ARG A 283 -20.06 1.98 -16.61
CA ARG A 283 -20.62 0.65 -16.33
C ARG A 283 -22.06 0.73 -15.85
N ALA A 284 -22.38 1.70 -15.00
CA ALA A 284 -23.74 1.95 -14.51
C ALA A 284 -24.71 2.23 -15.66
N SER A 285 -24.30 3.08 -16.62
CA SER A 285 -25.08 3.39 -17.82
C SER A 285 -25.37 2.16 -18.70
N ASN A 286 -24.54 1.12 -18.59
CA ASN A 286 -24.70 -0.15 -19.30
C ASN A 286 -25.39 -1.23 -18.45
N GLY A 287 -25.94 -0.90 -17.28
CA GLY A 287 -26.57 -1.85 -16.36
C GLY A 287 -25.59 -2.83 -15.72
N ARG A 288 -24.31 -2.46 -15.62
CA ARG A 288 -23.23 -3.29 -15.04
C ARG A 288 -22.61 -2.70 -13.78
N ALA A 289 -23.39 -1.92 -13.04
CA ALA A 289 -23.00 -1.42 -11.73
C ALA A 289 -24.20 -1.40 -10.78
N VAL A 290 -23.92 -1.63 -9.50
CA VAL A 290 -24.89 -1.71 -8.41
C VAL A 290 -24.38 -0.92 -7.21
N THR A 291 -25.28 -0.23 -6.51
CA THR A 291 -24.97 0.60 -5.32
C THR A 291 -25.81 0.21 -4.11
N ASP A 292 -26.90 -0.55 -4.30
CA ASP A 292 -27.71 -1.05 -3.19
C ASP A 292 -26.97 -2.17 -2.44
N LEU A 293 -27.03 -2.12 -1.11
CA LEU A 293 -26.36 -3.08 -0.24
C LEU A 293 -26.77 -4.53 -0.52
N GLY A 294 -28.06 -4.77 -0.73
CA GLY A 294 -28.60 -6.11 -1.01
C GLY A 294 -28.21 -6.60 -2.39
N ASP A 295 -28.22 -5.74 -3.41
CA ASP A 295 -27.78 -6.09 -4.75
C ASP A 295 -26.29 -6.43 -4.79
N VAL A 296 -25.45 -5.64 -4.11
CA VAL A 296 -24.00 -5.89 -4.04
C VAL A 296 -23.71 -7.19 -3.28
N ALA A 297 -24.45 -7.47 -2.19
CA ALA A 297 -24.32 -8.72 -1.47
C ALA A 297 -24.67 -9.95 -2.32
N ARG A 298 -25.78 -9.88 -3.08
CA ARG A 298 -26.15 -10.91 -4.06
C ARG A 298 -25.09 -11.09 -5.14
N ALA A 299 -24.58 -9.98 -5.69
CA ALA A 299 -23.53 -10.02 -6.71
C ALA A 299 -22.22 -10.64 -6.18
N ALA A 300 -21.82 -10.31 -4.95
CA ALA A 300 -20.64 -10.88 -4.32
C ALA A 300 -20.82 -12.39 -4.07
N THR A 301 -22.02 -12.80 -3.65
CA THR A 301 -22.37 -14.22 -3.46
C THR A 301 -22.35 -15.01 -4.77
N ALA A 302 -22.78 -14.38 -5.87
CA ALA A 302 -22.76 -14.97 -7.20
C ALA A 302 -21.37 -14.92 -7.89
N ASN A 303 -20.31 -14.43 -7.21
CA ASN A 303 -18.98 -14.17 -7.79
C ASN A 303 -19.02 -13.26 -9.04
N ALA A 304 -20.01 -12.38 -9.09
CA ALA A 304 -20.26 -11.49 -10.22
C ALA A 304 -19.53 -10.15 -10.12
N VAL A 305 -18.98 -9.82 -8.94
CA VAL A 305 -18.31 -8.54 -8.70
C VAL A 305 -16.99 -8.49 -9.48
N ASP A 306 -16.79 -7.40 -10.21
CA ASP A 306 -15.56 -7.10 -10.93
C ASP A 306 -14.67 -6.17 -10.10
N THR A 307 -15.22 -5.00 -9.73
CA THR A 307 -14.60 -4.03 -8.84
C THR A 307 -15.56 -3.66 -7.72
N LEU A 308 -15.10 -3.68 -6.47
CA LEU A 308 -15.84 -3.28 -5.28
C LEU A 308 -15.20 -2.04 -4.66
N PHE A 309 -15.97 -0.97 -4.53
CA PHE A 309 -15.67 0.20 -3.73
C PHE A 309 -16.30 0.01 -2.35
N VAL A 310 -15.51 0.18 -1.30
CA VAL A 310 -15.95 0.02 0.09
C VAL A 310 -15.53 1.23 0.88
N ASP A 311 -16.47 1.83 1.62
CA ASP A 311 -16.11 2.80 2.64
C ASP A 311 -15.40 2.09 3.79
N ILE A 312 -14.23 2.62 4.13
CA ILE A 312 -13.36 2.05 5.15
C ILE A 312 -13.87 2.24 6.58
N ASP A 313 -14.60 3.33 6.84
CA ASP A 313 -15.01 3.66 8.21
C ASP A 313 -16.39 3.09 8.55
N THR A 314 -17.22 2.81 7.54
CA THR A 314 -18.55 2.27 7.78
C THR A 314 -18.49 0.83 8.27
N ASN A 315 -19.14 0.59 9.40
CA ASN A 315 -19.47 -0.73 9.89
C ASN A 315 -21.00 -0.86 9.99
N LEU A 316 -21.55 -1.91 9.38
CA LEU A 316 -22.98 -2.21 9.39
C LEU A 316 -23.17 -3.61 9.99
N PRO A 317 -23.59 -3.70 11.28
CA PRO A 317 -23.89 -4.96 11.91
C PRO A 317 -24.98 -5.73 11.16
N GLY A 318 -24.75 -7.02 10.94
CA GLY A 318 -25.75 -7.88 10.34
C GLY A 318 -25.18 -9.19 9.83
N THR A 319 -25.94 -9.83 8.94
CA THR A 319 -25.58 -11.10 8.32
C THR A 319 -25.91 -11.12 6.84
N VAL A 320 -25.14 -11.92 6.09
CA VAL A 320 -25.35 -12.19 4.66
C VAL A 320 -25.51 -13.70 4.49
N ASP A 321 -26.70 -14.12 4.08
CA ASP A 321 -27.00 -15.52 3.82
C ASP A 321 -25.99 -16.12 2.80
N GLU A 322 -25.47 -17.31 3.10
CA GLU A 322 -24.38 -17.92 2.32
C GLU A 322 -24.81 -18.35 0.92
N ALA A 323 -26.07 -18.75 0.74
CA ALA A 323 -26.57 -19.28 -0.52
C ALA A 323 -27.21 -18.20 -1.40
N THR A 324 -27.95 -17.28 -0.79
CA THR A 324 -28.80 -16.31 -1.48
C THR A 324 -28.22 -14.90 -1.50
N GLY A 325 -27.30 -14.57 -0.59
CA GLY A 325 -26.77 -13.22 -0.44
C GLY A 325 -27.77 -12.22 0.15
N VAL A 326 -28.86 -12.69 0.75
CA VAL A 326 -29.83 -11.83 1.44
C VAL A 326 -29.18 -11.22 2.69
N VAL A 327 -29.30 -9.90 2.81
CA VAL A 327 -28.77 -9.12 3.94
C VAL A 327 -29.83 -8.99 5.02
N THR A 328 -29.46 -9.28 6.26
CA THR A 328 -30.23 -8.97 7.46
C THR A 328 -29.41 -8.01 8.30
N LEU A 329 -29.94 -6.83 8.63
CA LEU A 329 -29.25 -5.82 9.43
C LEU A 329 -29.69 -5.93 10.89
N ASP A 330 -28.74 -5.73 11.80
CA ASP A 330 -28.97 -5.73 13.24
C ASP A 330 -28.79 -4.30 13.81
N GLU A 331 -29.51 -3.99 14.90
CA GLU A 331 -29.47 -2.65 15.52
C GLU A 331 -28.18 -2.39 16.33
N GLU A 332 -27.58 -3.44 16.89
CA GLU A 332 -26.36 -3.37 17.70
C GLU A 332 -25.35 -4.41 17.23
N ALA A 333 -24.06 -4.10 17.31
CA ALA A 333 -23.00 -5.07 17.10
C ALA A 333 -22.95 -6.06 18.28
N ASP A 334 -22.99 -7.35 18.01
CA ASP A 334 -22.85 -8.43 18.99
C ASP A 334 -21.75 -9.42 18.56
N ALA A 335 -21.44 -10.42 19.39
CA ALA A 335 -20.40 -11.40 19.12
C ALA A 335 -20.76 -12.43 18.01
N SER A 336 -21.98 -12.35 17.47
CA SER A 336 -22.52 -13.25 16.45
C SER A 336 -22.83 -12.56 15.11
N ASN A 337 -22.99 -11.24 15.10
CA ASN A 337 -23.16 -10.44 13.90
C ASN A 337 -21.81 -9.90 13.42
N TYR A 338 -21.67 -9.86 12.11
CA TYR A 338 -20.47 -9.38 11.44
C TYR A 338 -20.80 -8.09 10.71
N GLY A 339 -19.78 -7.34 10.33
CA GLY A 339 -19.99 -6.26 9.38
C GLY A 339 -20.47 -6.86 8.05
N VAL A 340 -21.70 -6.55 7.62
CA VAL A 340 -22.24 -6.99 6.32
C VAL A 340 -21.27 -6.63 5.20
N ILE A 341 -20.70 -5.44 5.28
CA ILE A 341 -19.70 -4.92 4.34
C ILE A 341 -18.45 -5.80 4.34
N ASP A 342 -18.03 -6.29 5.50
CA ASP A 342 -16.83 -7.11 5.65
C ASP A 342 -17.01 -8.48 4.99
N GLU A 343 -18.21 -9.06 5.10
CA GLU A 343 -18.52 -10.32 4.41
C GLU A 343 -18.62 -10.14 2.89
N ILE A 344 -19.22 -9.04 2.42
CA ILE A 344 -19.26 -8.71 0.99
C ILE A 344 -17.84 -8.53 0.44
N LEU A 345 -17.01 -7.78 1.15
CA LEU A 345 -15.61 -7.56 0.80
C LEU A 345 -14.84 -8.88 0.73
N ARG A 346 -15.02 -9.76 1.73
CA ARG A 346 -14.39 -11.08 1.75
C ARG A 346 -14.81 -11.93 0.56
N ARG A 347 -16.10 -12.02 0.25
CA ARG A 347 -16.62 -12.78 -0.92
C ARG A 347 -16.07 -12.21 -2.23
N ALA A 348 -16.09 -10.89 -2.40
CA ALA A 348 -15.54 -10.23 -3.57
C ALA A 348 -14.04 -10.51 -3.73
N LEU A 349 -13.26 -10.40 -2.65
CA LEU A 349 -11.83 -10.67 -2.64
C LEU A 349 -11.53 -12.12 -3.09
N LEU A 350 -12.27 -13.09 -2.57
CA LEU A 350 -12.11 -14.51 -2.92
C LEU A 350 -12.53 -14.83 -4.36
N SER A 351 -13.37 -13.99 -4.98
CA SER A 351 -13.76 -14.08 -6.39
C SER A 351 -12.78 -13.38 -7.36
N ASP A 352 -11.60 -12.99 -6.85
CA ASP A 352 -10.61 -12.18 -7.55
C ASP A 352 -11.13 -10.81 -8.02
N ALA A 353 -12.12 -10.23 -7.33
CA ALA A 353 -12.52 -8.86 -7.60
C ALA A 353 -11.42 -7.86 -7.22
N ARG A 354 -11.38 -6.73 -7.92
CA ARG A 354 -10.58 -5.57 -7.53
C ARG A 354 -11.27 -4.89 -6.35
N ILE A 355 -10.59 -4.75 -5.22
CA ILE A 355 -11.13 -4.07 -4.04
C ILE A 355 -10.51 -2.68 -3.91
N LEU A 356 -11.35 -1.68 -3.69
CA LEU A 356 -10.96 -0.29 -3.47
C LEU A 356 -11.54 0.17 -2.14
N ALA A 357 -10.71 0.20 -1.09
CA ALA A 357 -11.07 0.77 0.20
C ALA A 357 -10.86 2.29 0.16
N VAL A 358 -11.94 3.04 0.17
CA VAL A 358 -11.97 4.51 -0.01
C VAL A 358 -12.73 5.18 1.14
N ARG A 359 -12.79 6.51 1.16
CA ARG A 359 -13.69 7.23 2.08
C ARG A 359 -15.11 7.25 1.54
N ALA A 360 -16.09 7.46 2.39
CA ALA A 360 -17.50 7.57 2.00
C ALA A 360 -17.74 8.59 0.86
N GLU A 361 -17.05 9.74 0.86
CA GLU A 361 -17.16 10.73 -0.24
C GLU A 361 -16.68 10.23 -1.60
N ASP A 362 -15.79 9.23 -1.60
CA ASP A 362 -15.17 8.65 -2.78
C ASP A 362 -15.89 7.39 -3.27
N VAL A 363 -16.86 6.86 -2.51
CA VAL A 363 -17.68 5.73 -2.96
C VAL A 363 -18.66 6.23 -4.03
N PRO A 364 -18.66 5.64 -5.24
CA PRO A 364 -19.62 6.00 -6.26
C PRO A 364 -21.07 5.84 -5.76
N GLY A 365 -21.86 6.91 -5.86
CA GLY A 365 -23.24 6.93 -5.35
C GLY A 365 -23.37 7.31 -3.86
N GLY A 366 -22.27 7.54 -3.15
CA GLY A 366 -22.25 8.07 -1.77
C GLY A 366 -22.78 7.11 -0.70
N GLY A 367 -22.92 5.83 -1.03
CA GLY A 367 -23.30 4.77 -0.09
C GLY A 367 -22.10 4.18 0.64
N ALA A 368 -22.35 3.15 1.47
CA ALA A 368 -21.29 2.42 2.16
C ALA A 368 -20.44 1.54 1.22
N LEU A 369 -20.99 1.18 0.06
CA LEU A 369 -20.32 0.40 -0.96
C LEU A 369 -20.92 0.63 -2.34
N ALA A 370 -20.15 0.28 -3.37
CA ALA A 370 -20.59 0.24 -4.76
C ALA A 370 -19.81 -0.82 -5.52
N ALA A 371 -20.42 -1.47 -6.51
CA ALA A 371 -19.73 -2.49 -7.29
C ALA A 371 -20.02 -2.39 -8.79
N THR A 372 -19.01 -2.65 -9.60
CA THR A 372 -19.20 -3.03 -10.99
C THR A 372 -19.29 -4.55 -11.08
N VAL A 373 -20.08 -5.07 -12.03
CA VAL A 373 -20.29 -6.51 -12.21
C VAL A 373 -19.79 -7.00 -13.57
N ARG A 374 -19.25 -8.22 -13.57
CA ARG A 374 -18.76 -8.94 -14.76
C ARG A 374 -19.94 -9.38 -15.64
N PHE A 375 -21.04 -9.78 -15.00
CA PHE A 375 -22.28 -10.21 -15.64
C PHE A 375 -23.49 -9.75 -14.82
N PRO A 376 -24.68 -9.62 -15.44
CA PRO A 376 -25.91 -9.26 -14.74
C PRO A 376 -26.27 -10.32 -13.69
N VAL A 377 -26.77 -9.87 -12.55
CA VAL A 377 -27.16 -10.71 -11.40
C VAL A 377 -28.64 -10.57 -11.16
#